data_AF-A0A5C7NZ63-F1
#
_entry.id   AF-A0A5C7NZ63-F1
#
_cell.length_a   1.000
_cell.length_b   1.000
_cell.length_c   1.000
_cell.angle_alpha   90.00
_cell.angle_beta   90.00
_cell.angle_gamma   90.00
#
_symmetry.space_group_name_H-M   'P 1'
#
loop_
_entity.id
_entity.type
_entity.pdbx_description
1 polymer ?
#
loop_
_entity_poly.entity_id
_entity_poly.type
_entity_poly.pdbx_seq_one_letter_code
_entity_poly.pdbx_strand_id
1 'polypeptide(L)' 'MQMTAEDYARYVELELQRGYAVNRKAVILRVDPRVKRNEPCVCGSGKKFKKCCGRVS' A
#
# COMPACT_ATOMS: atom_id res chain seq x y z
N MET A 1 -23.78 -3.10 0.63
CA MET A 1 -24.12 -1.71 0.99
C MET A 1 -22.83 -0.99 1.31
N GLN A 2 -22.36 -0.08 0.45
CA GLN A 2 -21.16 0.71 0.73
C GLN A 2 -21.55 1.80 1.72
N MET A 3 -20.94 1.84 2.90
CA MET A 3 -21.16 2.93 3.86
C MET A 3 -20.63 4.23 3.27
N THR A 4 -21.34 5.33 3.49
CA THR A 4 -20.86 6.66 3.13
C THR A 4 -19.64 7.03 3.98
N ALA A 5 -18.85 8.00 3.52
CA ALA A 5 -17.67 8.46 4.28
C ALA A 5 -18.05 9.00 5.67
N GLU A 6 -19.22 9.66 5.78
CA GLU A 6 -19.74 10.21 7.03
C GLU A 6 -20.20 9.11 7.99
N ASP A 7 -20.88 8.08 7.47
CA ASP A 7 -21.31 6.93 8.28
C ASP A 7 -20.13 6.10 8.76
N TYR A 8 -19.09 5.97 7.92
CA TYR A 8 -17.84 5.31 8.31
C TYR A 8 -17.13 6.07 9.44
N ALA A 9 -17.08 7.41 9.38
CA ALA A 9 -16.50 8.23 10.45
C ALA A 9 -17.24 8.03 11.78
N ARG A 10 -18.58 8.03 11.75
CA ARG A 10 -19.42 7.81 12.94
C ARG A 10 -19.20 6.41 13.54
N TYR A 11 -19.05 5.38 12.71
CA TYR A 11 -18.76 4.02 13.17
C TYR A 11 -17.40 3.91 13.86
N VAL A 12 -16.36 4.52 13.28
CA VAL A 12 -15.00 4.54 13.88
C VAL A 12 -15.01 5.23 15.23
N GLU A 13 -15.73 6.33 15.39
CA GLU A 13 -15.88 7.03 16.68
C GLU A 13 -16.57 6.16 17.75
N LEU A 14 -17.65 5.47 17.39
CA LEU A 14 -18.37 4.57 18.30
C LEU A 14 -17.53 3.40 18.77
N GLU A 15 -16.74 2.78 17.89
CA GLU A 15 -15.85 1.67 18.25
C GLU A 15 -14.69 2.10 19.16
N LEU A 16 -14.17 3.32 18.98
CA LEU A 16 -13.17 3.91 19.89
C LEU A 16 -13.75 4.14 21.29
N GLN A 17 -14.99 4.63 21.40
CA GLN A 17 -15.67 4.81 22.69
C GLN A 17 -15.93 3.48 23.40
N ARG A 18 -16.14 2.40 22.63
CA ARG A 18 -16.25 1.02 23.16
C ARG A 18 -14.90 0.42 23.57
N GLY A 19 -13.80 1.13 23.37
CA GLY A 19 -12.45 0.67 23.73
C GLY A 19 -11.83 -0.32 22.74
N TYR A 20 -12.42 -0.52 21.56
CA TYR A 20 -11.85 -1.36 20.52
C TYR A 20 -10.77 -0.61 19.74
N ALA A 21 -9.65 -1.27 19.49
CA ALA A 21 -8.56 -0.73 18.68
C ALA A 21 -8.95 -0.79 17.19
N VAL A 22 -9.50 0.31 16.66
CA VAL A 22 -9.76 0.48 15.23
C VAL A 22 -8.64 1.24 14.54
N ASN A 23 -8.19 0.75 13.38
CA ASN A 23 -7.15 1.41 12.58
C ASN A 23 -7.72 2.68 11.93
N ARG A 24 -7.45 3.83 12.54
CA ARG A 24 -8.02 5.12 12.15
C ARG A 24 -7.57 5.66 10.80
N LYS A 25 -6.42 5.21 10.27
CA LYS A 25 -5.83 5.67 9.01
C LYS A 25 -4.49 4.96 8.83
N ALA A 26 -4.45 3.91 8.03
CA ALA A 26 -3.25 3.53 7.29
C ALA A 26 -3.62 2.62 6.12
N VAL A 27 -4.46 3.12 5.21
CA VAL A 27 -4.43 2.58 3.86
C VAL A 27 -3.16 3.15 3.22
N ILE A 28 -2.03 2.50 3.44
CA ILE A 28 -0.83 2.75 2.63
C ILE A 28 -1.14 2.15 1.25
N LEU A 29 -1.83 2.93 0.41
CA LEU A 29 -1.87 2.67 -1.02
C LEU A 29 -0.43 2.78 -1.52
N ARG A 30 0.20 1.63 -1.77
CA ARG A 30 1.45 1.61 -2.54
C ARG A 30 1.05 1.97 -3.97
N VAL A 31 1.14 3.26 -4.30
CA VAL A 31 0.78 3.79 -5.62
C VAL A 31 1.80 3.33 -6.67
N ASP A 32 3.02 2.98 -6.26
CA ASP A 32 4.04 2.50 -7.18
C ASP A 32 3.84 1.03 -7.58
N PRO A 33 3.70 0.73 -8.89
CA PRO A 33 3.81 -0.63 -9.38
C PRO A 33 5.23 -1.13 -9.06
N ARG A 34 5.32 -2.10 -8.14
CA ARG A 34 6.60 -2.72 -7.84
C ARG A 34 7.13 -3.37 -9.11
N VAL A 35 8.24 -2.86 -9.64
CA VAL A 35 8.94 -3.49 -10.77
C VAL A 35 9.24 -4.93 -10.41
N LYS A 36 8.81 -5.87 -11.26
CA LYS A 36 9.09 -7.29 -11.04
C LYS A 36 10.58 -7.55 -11.30
N ARG A 37 11.18 -8.42 -10.49
CA ARG A 37 12.62 -8.76 -10.57
C ARG A 37 13.12 -9.23 -11.94
N ASN A 38 12.26 -9.81 -12.78
CA ASN A 38 12.63 -10.30 -14.11
C ASN A 38 12.42 -9.30 -15.25
N GLU A 39 11.73 -8.18 -15.00
CA GLU A 39 11.44 -7.15 -16.01
C GLU A 39 12.71 -6.39 -16.40
N PRO A 40 12.74 -5.75 -17.59
CA PRO A 40 13.81 -4.82 -17.93
C PRO A 40 13.97 -3.74 -16.86
N CYS A 41 15.23 -3.42 -16.54
CA CYS A 41 15.53 -2.45 -15.51
C CYS A 41 15.18 -1.03 -15.96
N VAL A 42 14.47 -0.28 -15.11
CA VAL A 42 14.04 1.11 -15.35
C VAL A 42 15.18 2.11 -15.55
N CYS A 43 16.42 1.72 -15.29
CA CYS A 43 17.61 2.53 -15.56
C CYS A 43 18.08 2.49 -17.04
N GLY A 44 17.35 1.80 -17.92
CA GLY A 44 17.67 1.73 -19.35
C GLY A 44 18.83 0.80 -19.72
N SER A 45 19.32 -0.03 -18.79
CA SER A 45 20.49 -0.90 -19.05
C SER A 45 20.21 -2.14 -19.91
N GLY A 46 18.94 -2.42 -20.23
CA GLY A 46 18.51 -3.65 -20.89
C GLY A 46 18.64 -4.93 -20.05
N LYS A 47 19.21 -4.86 -18.84
CA LYS A 47 19.35 -6.00 -17.92
C LYS A 47 18.04 -6.23 -17.16
N LYS A 48 17.79 -7.48 -16.74
CA LYS A 48 16.70 -7.79 -15.79
C LYS A 48 16.91 -7.02 -14.47
N PHE A 49 15.86 -6.47 -13.86
CA PHE A 49 15.95 -5.67 -12.62
C PHE A 49 16.78 -6.36 -11.53
N LYS A 50 16.59 -7.67 -11.32
CA LYS A 50 17.36 -8.48 -10.35
C LYS A 50 18.86 -8.59 -10.61
N LYS A 51 19.30 -8.32 -11.83
CA LYS A 51 20.71 -8.32 -12.26
C LYS A 51 21.27 -6.90 -12.41
N CYS A 52 20.51 -5.88 -12.03
CA CYS A 52 20.86 -4.46 -12.15
C CYS A 52 20.51 -3.72 -10.85
N CYS A 53 19.63 -2.71 -10.86
CA CYS A 53 19.28 -1.91 -9.68
C CYS A 53 18.66 -2.71 -8.52
N GLY A 54 18.06 -3.88 -8.80
CA GLY A 54 17.49 -4.79 -7.80
C GLY A 54 18.42 -5.94 -7.42
N ARG A 55 19.74 -5.79 -7.64
CA ARG A 55 20.74 -6.77 -7.18
C ARG A 55 20.85 -6.66 -5.66
N VAL A 56 20.55 -7.76 -4.99
CA VAL A 56 20.83 -7.95 -3.56
C VAL A 56 22.13 -8.75 -3.50
N SER A 57 23.14 -8.22 -2.82
CA SER A 57 24.44 -8.89 -2.62
C SER A 57 24.29 -10.16 -1.79
#